data_AF-A0A540VQ76-F1
#
_entry.id   AF-A0A540VQ76-F1
#
_cell.length_a   1.000
_cell.length_b   1.000
_cell.length_c   1.000
_cell.angle_alpha   90.00
_cell.angle_beta   90.00
_cell.angle_gamma   90.00
#
_symmetry.space_group_name_H-M   'P 1'
#
loop_
_entity.id
_entity.type
_entity.pdbx_description
1 polymer ?
#
loop_
_entity_poly.entity_id
_entity_poly.type
_entity_poly.pdbx_seq_one_letter_code
_entity_poly.pdbx_strand_id
1 'polypeptide(L)' 'MTAVRDFFRTFLLWELLLGLKLTGRNLFARKLTIQYPEEKAPVSPR' A
#
# COMPACT_ATOMS: atom_id res chain seq x y z
N MET A 1 -0.26 -34.30 6.86
CA MET A 1 0.43 -33.17 6.18
C MET A 1 -0.31 -31.83 6.42
N THR A 2 -0.56 -31.47 7.68
CA THR A 2 -1.30 -30.23 8.05
C THR A 2 -0.46 -29.35 8.97
N ALA A 3 0.24 -29.95 9.93
CA ALA A 3 1.10 -29.24 10.89
C ALA A 3 2.18 -28.35 10.24
N VAL A 4 2.79 -28.78 9.13
CA VAL A 4 3.83 -27.98 8.43
C VAL A 4 3.22 -26.70 7.85
N ARG A 5 2.00 -26.78 7.30
CA ARG A 5 1.31 -25.62 6.71
C ARG A 5 0.90 -24.60 7.77
N ASP A 6 0.42 -25.07 8.92
CA ASP A 6 -0.01 -24.21 10.02
C ASP A 6 1.18 -23.58 10.76
N PHE A 7 2.30 -24.30 10.85
CA PHE A 7 3.58 -23.78 11.34
C PHE A 7 4.06 -22.61 10.46
N PHE A 8 4.08 -22.79 9.14
CA PHE A 8 4.47 -21.71 8.23
C PHE A 8 3.48 -20.55 8.24
N ARG A 9 2.17 -20.80 8.36
CA ARG A 9 1.17 -19.71 8.41
C ARG A 9 1.34 -18.81 9.64
N THR A 10 1.66 -19.40 10.79
CA THR A 10 1.85 -18.68 12.05
C THR A 10 3.23 -18.04 12.13
N PHE A 11 4.28 -18.75 11.69
CA PHE A 11 5.67 -18.32 11.85
C PHE A 11 6.15 -17.38 10.73
N LEU A 12 5.63 -17.50 9.49
CA LEU A 12 5.96 -16.57 8.39
C LEU A 12 5.11 -15.30 8.39
N LEU A 13 4.25 -15.08 9.39
CA LEU A 13 3.40 -13.89 9.49
C LEU A 13 2.71 -13.58 8.16
N TRP A 14 2.09 -14.59 7.55
CA TRP A 14 1.57 -14.49 6.20
C TRP A 14 0.57 -13.32 6.02
N GLU A 15 -0.24 -13.05 7.05
CA GLU A 15 -1.17 -11.93 7.09
C GLU A 15 -0.44 -10.56 7.02
N LEU A 16 0.76 -10.44 7.59
CA LEU A 16 1.60 -9.24 7.48
C LEU A 16 2.07 -9.02 6.04
N LEU A 17 2.50 -10.09 5.37
CA LEU A 17 2.91 -10.03 3.95
C LEU A 17 1.76 -9.62 3.05
N LEU A 18 0.53 -10.08 3.34
CA LEU A 18 -0.67 -9.63 2.64
C LEU A 18 -0.93 -8.13 2.84
N GLY A 19 -0.79 -7.62 4.07
CA GLY A 19 -0.87 -6.19 4.37
C GLY A 19 0.22 -5.37 3.65
N LEU A 20 1.46 -5.86 3.68
CA LEU A 20 2.59 -5.23 3.00
C LEU A 20 2.44 -5.22 1.48
N LYS A 21 1.80 -6.24 0.87
CA LYS A 21 1.49 -6.25 -0.56
C LYS A 21 0.55 -5.10 -0.94
N LEU A 22 -0.47 -4.82 -0.13
CA LEU A 22 -1.37 -3.69 -0.34
C LEU A 22 -0.63 -2.36 -0.18
N THR A 23 0.16 -2.21 0.88
CA THR A 23 0.97 -1.01 1.10
C THR A 23 1.97 -0.80 -0.02
N GLY A 24 2.68 -1.85 -0.45
CA GLY A 24 3.64 -1.82 -1.55
C GLY A 24 2.99 -1.36 -2.86
N ARG A 25 1.78 -1.87 -3.19
CA ARG A 25 1.03 -1.41 -4.37
C ARG A 25 0.79 0.10 -4.33
N ASN A 26 0.41 0.65 -3.17
CA ASN A 26 0.18 2.07 -3.01
C ASN A 26 1.47 2.90 -2.94
N LEU A 27 2.55 2.32 -2.41
CA LEU A 27 3.86 2.96 -2.32
C LEU A 27 4.40 3.30 -3.71
N PHE A 28 4.32 2.36 -4.64
CA PHE A 28 4.77 2.53 -6.02
C PHE A 28 3.69 3.09 -6.97
N ALA A 29 2.48 3.34 -6.49
CA ALA A 29 1.46 4.01 -7.29
C ALA A 29 1.83 5.48 -7.53
N ARG A 30 1.54 5.99 -8.74
CA ARG A 30 1.75 7.40 -9.09
C ARG A 30 1.01 8.30 -8.10
N LYS A 31 1.73 9.26 -7.52
CA LYS A 31 1.14 10.27 -6.61
C LYS A 31 0.54 11.42 -7.43
N LEU A 32 -0.64 11.87 -7.02
CA LEU A 32 -1.33 13.05 -7.56
C LEU A 32 -1.12 14.28 -6.65
N THR A 33 -0.01 14.31 -5.93
CA THR A 33 0.34 15.40 -5.01
C THR A 33 0.74 16.63 -5.80
N ILE A 34 0.15 17.77 -5.47
CA ILE A 34 0.48 19.09 -6.03
C ILE A 34 1.65 19.67 -5.23
N GLN A 35 2.67 20.19 -5.91
CA GLN A 35 3.77 20.91 -5.25
C GLN A 35 3.38 22.37 -5.07
N TYR A 36 2.88 22.74 -3.89
CA TYR A 36 2.63 24.15 -3.58
C TYR A 36 3.92 24.81 -3.07
N PRO A 37 4.25 26.05 -3.49
CA PRO A 37 3.44 27.01 -4.25
C PRO A 37 3.52 26.94 -5.80
N GLU A 38 4.34 26.05 -6.36
CA GLU A 38 4.66 25.99 -7.79
C GLU A 38 3.48 25.53 -8.67
N GLU A 39 2.72 24.55 -8.20
CA GLU A 39 1.52 24.00 -8.80
C GLU A 39 0.28 24.43 -7.99
N LYS A 40 -0.79 24.84 -8.67
CA LYS A 40 -2.06 25.23 -8.06
C LYS A 40 -3.15 24.21 -8.37
N ALA A 41 -4.02 23.95 -7.39
CA ALA A 41 -5.20 23.12 -7.58
C ALA A 41 -6.16 23.75 -8.60
N PRO A 42 -6.92 22.94 -9.37
CA PRO A 42 -7.92 23.46 -10.29
C PRO A 42 -9.02 24.21 -9.51
N VAL A 43 -9.26 25.46 -9.88
CA VAL A 43 -10.27 26.31 -9.25
C VAL A 43 -11.51 26.37 -10.13
N SER A 44 -12.70 26.22 -9.56
CA SER A 44 -13.96 26.42 -10.28
C SER A 44 -14.24 27.90 -10.52
N PRO A 45 -14.95 28.30 -11.59
CA PRO A 45 -15.14 29.72 -11.98
C PRO A 45 -16.06 30.58 -11.09
N ARG A 46 -16.36 30.17 -9.85
CA ARG A 46 -17.27 30.92 -8.97
C ARG A 46 -16.56 32.05 -8.24
#